data_AF-A0A355GGI0-F1
#
_entry.id   AF-A0A355GGI0-F1
#
_cell.length_a   1.000
_cell.length_b   1.000
_cell.length_c   1.000
_cell.angle_alpha   90.00
_cell.angle_beta   90.00
_cell.angle_gamma   90.00
#
_symmetry.space_group_name_H-M   'P 1'
#
loop_
_entity.id
_entity.type
_entity.pdbx_description
1 polymer ?
#
loop_
_entity_poly.entity_id
_entity_poly.type
_entity_poly.pdbx_seq_one_letter_code
_entity_poly.pdbx_strand_id
1 'polypeptide(L)'
;MTLNTGKVAKLAGVNVETLRFYEREGILPEPPRRASGYREYPRKMKQNIAVAVLFNFVGMTLAVAGLITPAVAIGVMIFSIFAILLNTLSLTRVDLGQDYDEENASVIETELSAPGMVCEGCSQKITQGLMALDGVQKVIPDVKAKRVHVLHDPGHTNEQRMRETLKKLGYA
;
A
#
# COMPACT_ATOMS: atom_id res chain seq x y z
N MET A 1 -7.82 -3.30 -1.76
CA MET A 1 -8.01 -1.96 -1.16
C MET A 1 -6.73 -1.50 -0.47
N THR A 2 -6.08 -0.49 -1.05
CA THR A 2 -4.90 0.24 -0.57
C THR A 2 -4.99 0.81 0.84
N LEU A 3 -3.93 0.83 1.66
CA LEU A 3 -3.87 1.61 2.90
C LEU A 3 -2.60 2.47 2.85
N ASN A 4 -2.76 3.78 2.74
CA ASN A 4 -1.64 4.72 2.83
C ASN A 4 -1.12 4.81 4.27
N THR A 5 0.10 5.35 4.44
CA THR A 5 0.78 5.46 5.74
C THR A 5 -0.07 6.16 6.80
N GLY A 6 -0.86 7.17 6.41
CA GLY A 6 -1.77 7.86 7.33
C GLY A 6 -2.94 6.99 7.81
N LYS A 7 -3.48 6.15 6.93
CA LYS A 7 -4.58 5.24 7.26
C LYS A 7 -4.09 4.07 8.12
N VAL A 8 -2.85 3.62 7.93
CA VAL A 8 -2.19 2.64 8.81
C VAL A 8 -1.92 3.23 10.18
N ALA A 9 -1.34 4.44 10.26
CA ALA A 9 -1.11 5.14 11.51
C ALA A 9 -2.40 5.28 12.33
N LYS A 10 -3.50 5.68 11.66
CA LYS A 10 -4.83 5.82 12.29
C LYS A 10 -5.42 4.49 12.77
N LEU A 11 -5.24 3.40 12.01
CA LEU A 11 -5.71 2.06 12.40
C LEU A 11 -4.87 1.44 13.53
N ALA A 12 -3.57 1.72 13.53
CA ALA A 12 -2.62 1.25 14.54
C ALA A 12 -2.60 2.13 15.79
N GLY A 13 -3.32 3.26 15.80
CA GLY A 13 -3.36 4.20 16.93
C GLY A 13 -2.02 4.88 17.21
N VAL A 14 -1.14 4.99 16.21
CA VAL A 14 0.20 5.59 16.34
C VAL A 14 0.34 6.81 15.44
N ASN A 15 1.28 7.70 15.77
CA ASN A 15 1.60 8.85 14.91
C ASN A 15 2.31 8.37 13.62
N VAL A 16 2.07 9.07 12.51
CA VAL A 16 2.76 8.84 11.22
C VAL A 16 4.27 8.96 11.39
N GLU A 17 4.76 9.88 12.23
CA GLU A 17 6.18 10.03 12.52
C GLU A 17 6.77 8.81 13.23
N THR A 18 5.99 8.16 14.12
CA THR A 18 6.38 6.92 14.80
C THR A 18 6.51 5.77 13.80
N LEU A 19 5.59 5.71 12.83
CA LEU A 19 5.69 4.75 11.73
C LEU A 19 6.96 4.96 10.91
N ARG A 20 7.27 6.22 10.55
CA ARG A 20 8.51 6.58 9.81
C ARG A 20 9.78 6.31 10.60
N PHE A 21 9.73 6.48 11.92
CA PHE A 21 10.85 6.17 12.80
C PHE A 21 11.17 4.67 12.74
N TYR A 22 10.17 3.80 12.88
CA TYR A 22 10.37 2.35 12.81
C TYR A 22 10.77 1.85 11.43
N GLU A 23 10.34 2.52 10.36
CA GLU A 23 10.81 2.24 9.01
C GLU A 23 12.29 2.64 8.81
N ARG A 24 12.70 3.80 9.36
CA ARG A 24 14.09 4.29 9.27
C ARG A 24 15.06 3.41 10.04
N GLU A 25 14.65 2.93 11.21
CA GLU A 25 15.43 2.02 12.05
C GLU A 25 15.36 0.56 11.60
N GLY A 26 14.66 0.25 10.49
CA GLY A 26 14.54 -1.10 9.95
C GLY A 26 13.74 -2.08 10.80
N ILE A 27 13.06 -1.59 11.84
CA ILE A 27 12.19 -2.37 12.73
C ILE A 27 10.93 -2.83 11.98
N LEU A 28 10.44 -2.00 11.05
CA LEU A 28 9.41 -2.38 10.08
C LEU A 28 10.05 -2.56 8.71
N PRO A 29 9.83 -3.71 8.03
CA PRO A 29 10.31 -3.88 6.66
C PRO A 29 9.71 -2.78 5.77
N GLU A 30 10.53 -2.14 4.93
CA GLU A 30 10.02 -1.27 3.89
C GLU A 30 9.10 -2.11 2.98
N PRO A 31 7.79 -1.84 2.93
CA PRO A 31 6.91 -2.59 2.07
C PRO A 31 7.25 -2.23 0.63
N PRO A 32 7.02 -3.16 -0.30
CA PRO A 32 7.25 -2.93 -1.71
C PRO A 32 6.55 -1.64 -2.11
N ARG A 33 7.35 -0.67 -2.54
CA ARG A 33 6.84 0.57 -3.11
C ARG A 33 6.23 0.18 -4.44
N ARG A 34 4.92 0.37 -4.61
CA ARG A 34 4.40 0.51 -5.96
C ARG A 34 5.14 1.65 -6.64
N ALA A 35 5.24 1.62 -7.95
CA ALA A 35 5.68 2.75 -8.76
C ALA A 35 4.97 4.07 -8.37
N SER A 36 3.77 4.01 -7.78
CA SER A 36 3.09 5.15 -7.15
C SER A 36 3.72 5.83 -5.91
N GLY A 37 4.75 5.24 -5.29
CA GLY A 37 5.27 5.71 -3.98
C GLY A 37 4.41 5.39 -2.75
N TYR A 38 3.23 4.76 -2.91
CA TYR A 38 2.37 4.33 -1.79
C TYR A 38 2.71 2.93 -1.28
N ARG A 39 2.70 2.74 0.04
CA ARG A 39 2.82 1.43 0.71
C ARG A 39 1.56 0.60 0.45
N GLU A 40 1.71 -0.60 -0.09
CA GLU A 40 0.64 -1.59 -0.16
C GLU A 40 0.81 -2.65 0.91
N TYR A 41 -0.24 -2.88 1.68
CA TYR A 41 -0.29 -3.98 2.64
C TYR A 41 -1.22 -5.07 2.10
N PRO A 42 -0.71 -6.30 1.91
CA PRO A 42 -1.47 -7.40 1.33
C PRO A 42 -2.69 -7.74 2.20
N ARG A 43 -3.74 -8.29 1.58
CA ARG A 43 -5.01 -8.63 2.29
C ARG A 43 -4.77 -9.54 3.50
N LYS A 44 -3.76 -10.41 3.41
CA LYS A 44 -3.35 -11.35 4.46
C LYS A 44 -2.73 -10.65 5.68
N MET A 45 -2.07 -9.51 5.50
CA MET A 45 -1.58 -8.72 6.64
C MET A 45 -2.75 -8.09 7.41
N LYS A 46 -3.84 -7.69 6.74
CA LYS A 46 -5.05 -7.23 7.43
C LYS A 46 -5.72 -8.34 8.22
N GLN A 47 -5.73 -9.56 7.70
CA GLN A 47 -6.27 -10.73 8.40
C GLN A 47 -5.44 -11.05 9.65
N ASN A 48 -4.11 -11.05 9.55
CA ASN A 48 -3.23 -11.23 10.71
C ASN A 48 -3.44 -10.14 11.78
N ILE A 49 -3.53 -8.88 11.35
CA ILE A 49 -3.80 -7.76 12.26
C ILE A 49 -5.19 -7.91 12.91
N ALA A 50 -6.21 -8.31 12.15
CA ALA A 50 -7.56 -8.52 12.69
C ALA A 50 -7.60 -9.65 13.74
N VAL A 51 -6.91 -10.76 13.48
CA VAL A 51 -6.78 -11.87 14.45
C VAL A 51 -6.05 -11.39 15.71
N ALA A 52 -4.93 -10.69 15.57
CA ALA A 52 -4.18 -10.18 16.72
C ALA A 52 -5.01 -9.20 17.58
N VAL A 53 -5.73 -8.27 16.94
CA VAL A 53 -6.60 -7.30 17.63
C VAL A 53 -7.75 -8.00 18.35
N LEU A 54 -8.37 -9.00 17.72
CA LEU A 54 -9.45 -9.77 18.34
C LEU A 54 -8.97 -10.51 19.59
N PHE A 55 -7.84 -11.21 19.50
CA PHE A 55 -7.27 -11.95 20.62
C PHE A 55 -6.87 -11.02 21.79
N ASN A 56 -6.28 -9.86 21.49
CA ASN A 56 -5.96 -8.87 22.52
C ASN A 56 -7.20 -8.28 23.19
N PHE A 57 -8.26 -8.00 22.42
CA PHE A 57 -9.50 -7.48 22.96
C PHE A 57 -10.20 -8.50 23.87
N VAL A 58 -10.26 -9.77 23.44
CA VAL A 58 -10.82 -10.88 24.25
C VAL A 58 -9.96 -11.12 25.50
N GLY A 59 -8.64 -11.13 25.36
CA GLY A 59 -7.72 -11.28 26.50
C GLY A 59 -7.85 -10.14 27.52
N MET A 60 -7.95 -8.89 27.05
CA MET A 60 -8.08 -7.73 27.94
C MET A 60 -9.45 -7.69 28.63
N THR A 61 -10.53 -8.01 27.93
CA THR A 61 -11.88 -8.07 28.53
C THR A 61 -11.99 -9.17 29.58
N LEU A 62 -11.43 -10.35 29.33
CA LEU A 62 -11.38 -11.44 30.32
C LEU A 62 -10.49 -11.10 31.54
N ALA A 63 -9.42 -10.34 31.33
CA ALA A 63 -8.56 -9.87 32.42
C ALA A 63 -9.29 -8.86 33.32
N VAL A 64 -10.03 -7.91 32.74
CA VAL A 64 -10.86 -6.94 33.49
C VAL A 64 -11.99 -7.64 34.25
N ALA A 65 -12.57 -8.70 33.68
CA ALA A 65 -13.59 -9.51 34.34
C ALA A 65 -13.04 -10.37 35.51
N GLY A 66 -11.72 -10.41 35.73
CA GLY A 66 -11.09 -11.24 36.76
C GLY A 66 -11.16 -12.75 36.47
N LEU A 67 -11.50 -13.14 35.25
CA LEU A 67 -11.71 -14.54 34.84
C LEU A 67 -10.45 -15.17 34.23
N ILE A 68 -9.37 -14.39 34.06
CA ILE A 68 -8.11 -14.88 33.50
C ILE A 68 -7.19 -15.36 34.63
N THR A 69 -6.90 -16.66 34.62
CA THR A 69 -5.78 -17.23 35.39
C THR A 69 -4.50 -17.16 34.56
N PRO A 70 -3.31 -17.16 35.18
CA PRO A 70 -2.03 -17.17 34.46
C PRO A 70 -1.93 -18.29 33.42
N ALA A 71 -2.51 -19.46 33.71
CA ALA A 71 -2.55 -20.60 32.79
C ALA A 71 -3.41 -20.33 31.54
N VAL A 72 -4.58 -19.70 31.72
CA VAL A 72 -5.47 -19.33 30.61
C VAL A 72 -4.83 -18.26 29.73
N ALA A 73 -4.17 -17.26 30.33
CA ALA A 73 -3.47 -16.22 29.57
C ALA A 73 -2.37 -16.79 28.67
N ILE A 74 -1.57 -17.73 29.19
CA ILE A 74 -0.53 -18.43 28.41
C ILE A 74 -1.18 -19.21 27.26
N GLY A 75 -2.28 -19.92 27.51
CA GLY A 75 -3.02 -20.65 26.47
C GLY A 75 -3.54 -19.75 25.35
N VAL A 76 -4.10 -18.59 25.69
CA VAL A 76 -4.61 -17.61 24.73
C VAL A 76 -3.48 -17.01 23.88
N MET A 77 -2.33 -16.69 24.49
CA MET A 77 -1.17 -16.18 23.76
C MET A 77 -0.60 -17.23 22.80
N ILE A 78 -0.44 -18.47 23.25
CA ILE A 78 0.04 -19.58 22.41
C ILE A 78 -0.90 -19.78 21.23
N PHE A 79 -2.21 -19.85 21.47
CA PHE A 79 -3.20 -20.05 20.41
C PHE A 79 -3.18 -18.91 19.38
N SER A 80 -3.05 -17.66 19.83
CA SER A 80 -2.92 -16.49 18.95
C SER A 80 -1.68 -16.59 18.06
N ILE A 81 -0.53 -16.97 18.62
CA ILE A 81 0.72 -17.17 17.88
C ILE A 81 0.54 -18.28 16.83
N PHE A 82 -0.06 -19.41 17.19
CA PHE A 82 -0.35 -20.48 16.24
C PHE A 82 -1.35 -20.08 15.17
N ALA A 83 -2.40 -19.32 15.48
CA ALA A 83 -3.37 -18.84 14.49
C ALA A 83 -2.70 -17.92 13.47
N ILE A 84 -1.87 -16.99 13.93
CA ILE A 84 -1.08 -16.10 13.05
C ILE A 84 -0.07 -16.91 12.24
N LEU A 85 0.65 -17.86 12.86
CA LEU A 85 1.62 -18.70 12.18
C LEU A 85 0.97 -19.62 11.17
N LEU A 86 -0.17 -20.26 11.44
CA LEU A 86 -0.88 -21.12 10.47
C LEU A 86 -1.41 -20.29 9.30
N ASN A 87 -1.97 -19.10 9.58
CA ASN A 87 -2.41 -18.18 8.53
C ASN A 87 -1.22 -17.67 7.68
N THR A 88 -0.02 -17.60 8.27
CA THR A 88 1.22 -17.20 7.61
C THR A 88 1.94 -18.35 6.91
N LEU A 89 1.91 -19.58 7.46
CA LEU A 89 2.59 -20.79 6.95
C LEU A 89 1.81 -21.46 5.82
N SER A 90 0.50 -21.23 5.73
CA SER A 90 -0.29 -21.61 4.55
C SER A 90 0.23 -20.94 3.25
N LEU A 91 1.17 -19.98 3.33
CA LEU A 91 1.83 -19.34 2.20
C LEU A 91 3.08 -20.04 1.67
N THR A 92 3.68 -21.00 2.39
CA THR A 92 4.89 -21.66 1.86
C THR A 92 4.57 -22.67 0.75
N ARG A 93 3.28 -23.04 0.57
CA ARG A 93 2.83 -23.96 -0.48
C ARG A 93 2.06 -23.31 -1.64
N VAL A 94 1.72 -22.01 -1.54
CA VAL A 94 0.95 -21.31 -2.58
C VAL A 94 1.52 -19.91 -2.77
N ASP A 95 2.31 -19.79 -3.83
CA ASP A 95 2.74 -18.57 -4.53
C ASP A 95 3.61 -17.53 -3.79
N LEU A 96 4.93 -17.68 -3.97
CA LEU A 96 5.88 -16.56 -4.09
C LEU A 96 5.75 -15.85 -5.46
N GLY A 97 4.51 -15.63 -5.93
CA GLY A 97 4.24 -15.37 -7.34
C GLY A 97 3.32 -14.19 -7.66
N GLN A 98 2.17 -14.01 -7.01
CA GLN A 98 1.14 -13.14 -7.58
C GLN A 98 0.23 -12.48 -6.53
N ASP A 99 0.49 -11.20 -6.25
CA ASP A 99 -0.54 -10.17 -6.07
C ASP A 99 -0.31 -9.08 -7.16
N TYR A 100 0.14 -9.49 -8.35
CA TYR A 100 -0.01 -8.70 -9.57
C TYR A 100 -1.38 -9.04 -10.12
N ASP A 101 -2.27 -8.04 -10.18
CA ASP A 101 -3.60 -8.17 -10.77
C ASP A 101 -3.49 -8.79 -12.19
N GLU A 102 -3.82 -10.06 -12.32
CA GLU A 102 -3.75 -10.87 -13.55
C GLU A 102 -4.80 -10.47 -14.61
N GLU A 103 -5.48 -9.33 -14.44
CA GLU A 103 -6.53 -8.84 -15.34
C GLU A 103 -6.02 -7.78 -16.33
N ASN A 104 -4.74 -7.38 -16.27
CA ASN A 104 -4.13 -6.34 -17.12
C ASN A 104 -3.05 -6.89 -18.06
N ALA A 105 -3.40 -7.89 -18.88
CA ALA A 105 -2.49 -8.52 -19.83
C ALA A 105 -2.00 -7.63 -21.01
N SER A 106 -2.28 -6.32 -21.02
CA SER A 106 -1.73 -5.38 -22.00
C SER A 106 -1.23 -4.06 -21.42
N VAL A 107 -1.17 -3.87 -20.11
CA VAL A 107 -0.90 -2.53 -19.54
C VAL A 107 0.57 -2.39 -19.18
N ILE A 108 1.26 -1.48 -19.86
CA ILE A 108 2.66 -1.15 -19.58
C ILE A 108 2.70 0.07 -18.66
N GLU A 109 3.65 0.05 -17.73
CA GLU A 109 3.95 1.20 -16.89
C GLU A 109 5.04 2.07 -17.54
N THR A 110 4.82 3.37 -17.60
CA THR A 110 5.78 4.35 -18.12
C THR A 110 5.96 5.49 -17.14
N GLU A 111 7.22 5.81 -16.84
CA GLU A 111 7.61 6.89 -15.96
C GLU A 111 7.92 8.15 -16.77
N LEU A 112 7.26 9.26 -16.40
CA LEU A 112 7.37 10.54 -17.08
C LEU A 112 7.96 11.59 -16.12
N SER A 113 8.92 12.37 -16.62
CA SER A 113 9.46 13.51 -15.88
C SER A 113 8.47 14.68 -15.93
N ALA A 114 8.18 15.27 -14.78
CA ALA A 114 7.28 16.42 -14.65
C ALA A 114 7.87 17.49 -13.70
N PRO A 115 8.98 18.16 -14.08
CA PRO A 115 9.74 19.07 -13.21
C PRO A 115 8.93 20.26 -12.68
N GLY A 116 7.88 20.67 -13.40
CA GLY A 116 6.96 21.75 -13.02
C GLY A 116 5.92 21.38 -11.95
N MET A 117 5.92 20.13 -11.47
CA MET A 117 5.00 19.67 -10.44
C MET A 117 5.49 20.09 -9.04
N VAL A 118 4.70 20.93 -8.36
CA VAL A 118 5.11 21.54 -7.07
C VAL A 118 4.13 21.25 -5.94
N CYS A 119 2.82 21.23 -6.23
CA CYS A 119 1.79 21.06 -5.22
C CYS A 119 0.72 20.05 -5.65
N GLU A 120 -0.19 19.74 -4.72
CA GLU A 120 -1.32 18.83 -4.95
C GLU A 120 -2.21 19.28 -6.12
N GLY A 121 -2.33 20.59 -6.35
CA GLY A 121 -3.04 21.15 -7.50
C GLY A 121 -2.34 20.86 -8.84
N CYS A 122 -1.01 20.88 -8.89
CA CYS A 122 -0.25 20.48 -10.08
C CYS A 122 -0.46 18.98 -10.36
N SER A 123 -0.38 18.15 -9.31
CA SER A 123 -0.60 16.72 -9.48
C SER A 123 -2.01 16.40 -9.98
N GLN A 124 -3.05 17.09 -9.47
CA GLN A 124 -4.42 16.89 -9.94
C GLN A 124 -4.60 17.27 -11.41
N LYS A 125 -4.03 18.41 -11.84
CA LYS A 125 -4.09 18.85 -13.24
C LYS A 125 -3.38 17.87 -14.17
N ILE A 126 -2.22 17.37 -13.76
CA ILE A 126 -1.47 16.37 -14.53
C ILE A 126 -2.25 15.05 -14.61
N THR A 127 -2.81 14.58 -13.49
CA THR A 127 -3.66 13.38 -13.46
C THR A 127 -4.87 13.53 -14.39
N GLN A 128 -5.62 14.63 -14.29
CA GLN A 128 -6.78 14.88 -15.16
C GLN A 128 -6.39 14.95 -16.63
N GLY A 129 -5.31 15.66 -16.96
CA GLY A 129 -4.86 15.80 -18.34
C GLY A 129 -4.36 14.50 -18.97
N LEU A 130 -3.67 13.66 -18.21
CA LEU A 130 -3.20 12.37 -18.69
C LEU A 130 -4.32 11.32 -18.72
N MET A 131 -5.26 11.34 -17.77
CA MET A 131 -6.44 10.46 -17.79
C MET A 131 -7.40 10.75 -18.95
N ALA A 132 -7.35 11.95 -19.53
CA ALA A 132 -8.14 12.30 -20.71
C ALA A 132 -7.60 11.68 -22.01
N LEU A 133 -6.44 11.01 -21.97
CA LEU A 133 -5.89 10.28 -23.11
C LEU A 133 -6.49 8.88 -23.19
N ASP A 134 -6.96 8.50 -24.37
CA ASP A 134 -7.40 7.13 -24.65
C ASP A 134 -6.25 6.15 -24.39
N GLY A 135 -6.53 5.06 -23.66
CA GLY A 135 -5.54 4.05 -23.30
C GLY A 135 -4.82 4.31 -21.98
N VAL A 136 -4.98 5.48 -21.34
CA VAL A 136 -4.45 5.72 -19.99
C VAL A 136 -5.43 5.19 -18.95
N GLN A 137 -5.02 4.15 -18.23
CA GLN A 137 -5.86 3.53 -17.20
C GLN A 137 -5.67 4.17 -15.84
N LYS A 138 -4.44 4.57 -15.52
CA LYS A 138 -4.11 5.13 -14.20
C LYS A 138 -2.92 6.05 -14.28
N VAL A 139 -3.01 7.17 -13.56
CA VAL A 139 -1.94 8.17 -13.47
C VAL A 139 -1.61 8.39 -12.02
N ILE A 140 -0.33 8.24 -11.67
CA ILE A 140 0.12 8.31 -10.29
C ILE A 140 1.26 9.32 -10.15
N PRO A 141 0.96 10.54 -9.68
CA PRO A 141 1.96 11.59 -9.54
C PRO A 141 2.78 11.46 -8.25
N ASP A 142 4.09 11.60 -8.37
CA ASP A 142 5.03 11.79 -7.26
C ASP A 142 5.55 13.23 -7.27
N VAL A 143 4.91 14.07 -6.46
CA VAL A 143 5.26 15.49 -6.30
C VAL A 143 6.68 15.67 -5.75
N LYS A 144 7.17 14.73 -4.91
CA LYS A 144 8.51 14.84 -4.31
C LYS A 144 9.59 14.48 -5.32
N ALA A 145 9.40 13.39 -6.07
CA ALA A 145 10.32 12.96 -7.10
C ALA A 145 10.22 13.82 -8.38
N LYS A 146 9.15 14.61 -8.52
CA LYS A 146 8.79 15.37 -9.74
C LYS A 146 8.61 14.46 -10.95
N ARG A 147 7.96 13.32 -10.72
CA ARG A 147 7.71 12.29 -11.73
C ARG A 147 6.28 11.79 -11.68
N VAL A 148 5.83 11.17 -12.76
CA VAL A 148 4.49 10.59 -12.85
C VAL A 148 4.59 9.22 -13.45
N HIS A 149 4.03 8.22 -12.76
CA HIS A 149 3.92 6.87 -13.26
C HIS A 149 2.55 6.69 -13.92
N VAL A 150 2.55 6.24 -15.18
CA VAL A 150 1.33 6.07 -15.96
C VAL A 150 1.22 4.62 -16.38
N LEU A 151 0.09 4.00 -16.02
CA LEU A 151 -0.31 2.68 -16.50
C LEU A 151 -1.18 2.88 -17.73
N HIS A 152 -0.73 2.35 -18.86
CA HIS A 152 -1.37 2.55 -20.14
C HIS A 152 -1.27 1.35 -21.06
N ASP A 153 -2.21 1.26 -22.00
CA ASP A 153 -2.18 0.25 -23.06
C ASP A 153 -1.30 0.76 -24.22
N PRO A 154 -0.19 0.07 -24.57
CA PRO A 154 0.71 0.44 -25.66
C PRO A 154 0.04 0.39 -27.03
N GLY A 155 -1.10 -0.30 -27.17
CA GLY A 155 -1.91 -0.29 -28.39
C GLY A 155 -2.67 1.00 -28.61
N HIS A 156 -2.92 1.78 -27.54
CA HIS A 156 -3.77 2.97 -27.58
C HIS A 156 -3.01 4.27 -27.32
N THR A 157 -1.96 4.24 -26.50
CA THR A 157 -1.13 5.41 -26.21
C THR A 157 0.33 5.04 -26.02
N ASN A 158 1.20 6.05 -26.07
CA ASN A 158 2.65 5.87 -25.98
C ASN A 158 3.28 6.99 -25.15
N GLU A 159 4.54 6.78 -24.76
CA GLU A 159 5.30 7.72 -23.96
C GLU A 159 5.33 9.13 -24.57
N GLN A 160 5.51 9.23 -25.89
CA GLN A 160 5.64 10.50 -26.59
C GLN A 160 4.36 11.34 -26.52
N ARG A 161 3.19 10.72 -26.72
CA ARG A 161 1.88 11.38 -26.64
C ARG A 161 1.58 11.87 -25.23
N MET A 162 1.99 11.12 -24.22
CA MET A 162 1.87 11.53 -22.83
C MET A 162 2.83 12.68 -22.48
N ARG A 163 4.08 12.64 -22.97
CA ARG A 163 5.05 13.75 -22.82
C ARG A 163 4.57 15.03 -23.50
N GLU A 164 4.02 14.94 -24.69
CA GLU A 164 3.44 16.10 -25.39
C GLU A 164 2.29 16.72 -24.60
N THR A 165 1.46 15.88 -23.97
CA THR A 165 0.36 16.34 -23.12
C THR A 165 0.90 17.05 -21.88
N LEU A 166 1.92 16.51 -21.22
CA LEU A 166 2.60 17.20 -20.12
C LEU A 166 3.21 18.54 -20.54
N LYS A 167 3.80 18.61 -21.74
CA LYS A 167 4.37 19.85 -22.29
C LYS A 167 3.29 20.90 -22.56
N LYS A 168 2.14 20.50 -23.15
CA LYS A 168 0.99 21.39 -23.37
C LYS A 168 0.41 21.95 -22.07
N LEU A 169 0.46 21.16 -21.00
CA LEU A 169 0.03 21.57 -19.67
C LEU A 169 1.08 22.40 -18.92
N GLY A 170 2.30 22.53 -19.44
CA GLY A 170 3.40 23.29 -18.85
C GLY A 170 4.17 22.57 -17.74
N TYR A 171 4.16 21.24 -17.74
CA TYR A 171 4.78 20.42 -16.68
C TYR A 171 5.98 19.59 -17.12
N ALA A 172 6.29 19.51 -18.43
CA ALA A 172 7.44 18.78 -19.00
C ALA A 172 8.61 19.69 -19.38
#